data_AF-A0A848ZR25-F1
#
_entry.id   AF-A0A848ZR25-F1
#
_cell.length_a   1.000
_cell.length_b   1.000
_cell.length_c   1.000
_cell.angle_alpha   90.00
_cell.angle_beta   90.00
_cell.angle_gamma   90.00
#
_symmetry.space_group_name_H-M   'P 1'
#
loop_
_entity.id
_entity.type
_entity.pdbx_description
1 polymer ?
#
loop_
_entity_poly.entity_id
_entity_poly.type
_entity_poly.pdbx_seq_one_letter_code
_entity_poly.pdbx_strand_id
1 'polypeptide(L)'
;MIQTNYPPSILQYLPFFFVIWSDDLLSTSEIAVVKRTIEEDQNLTETERETLHSWLNREKPPKANEIKSWQRSISNSGIKLIESDAHPLTSFSRKLISTYDADANFNEGLTSIEINLGIQPNHYHHLFQVEVVSKRTSDYYQPQKIDNILKGGYSEEIDSFRNFLNDPIYKWSIINNKEAFRQNVLSQLQHLSKHGYGAIAYPEVYGGKNDMPLYAHI
;
A
#
# COMPACT_ATOMS: atom_id res chain seq x y z
N MET A 1 -16.07 23.52 -14.99
CA MET A 1 -17.06 22.44 -14.92
C MET A 1 -16.43 21.21 -15.56
N ILE A 2 -16.21 20.16 -14.79
CA ILE A 2 -15.58 18.94 -15.28
C ILE A 2 -16.63 18.14 -16.07
N GLN A 3 -16.34 17.90 -17.36
CA GLN A 3 -17.08 17.04 -18.31
C GLN A 3 -17.16 15.57 -17.87
N THR A 4 -18.20 15.06 -17.19
CA THR A 4 -18.40 13.60 -17.05
C THR A 4 -19.50 13.09 -17.97
N ASN A 5 -19.27 11.94 -18.58
CA ASN A 5 -20.26 11.26 -19.44
C ASN A 5 -21.22 10.35 -18.66
N TYR A 6 -21.11 10.28 -17.33
CA TYR A 6 -21.85 9.33 -16.50
C TYR A 6 -22.72 10.06 -15.47
N PRO A 7 -23.95 9.56 -15.20
CA PRO A 7 -24.79 10.06 -14.14
C PRO A 7 -24.18 9.77 -12.75
N PRO A 8 -24.52 10.56 -11.70
CA PRO A 8 -23.98 10.37 -10.35
C PRO A 8 -24.18 8.95 -9.80
N SER A 9 -25.32 8.34 -10.13
CA SER A 9 -25.71 6.95 -9.84
C SER A 9 -24.67 5.92 -10.30
N ILE A 10 -24.09 6.09 -11.49
CA ILE A 10 -22.99 5.25 -12.03
C ILE A 10 -21.64 5.73 -11.52
N LEU A 11 -21.44 7.05 -11.41
CA LEU A 11 -20.16 7.66 -11.09
C LEU A 11 -19.56 7.15 -9.76
N GLN A 12 -20.40 6.93 -8.75
CA GLN A 12 -19.98 6.38 -7.45
C GLN A 12 -19.35 4.98 -7.54
N TYR A 13 -19.68 4.18 -8.56
CA TYR A 13 -19.16 2.84 -8.77
C TYR A 13 -17.82 2.84 -9.53
N LEU A 14 -17.53 3.88 -10.33
CA LEU A 14 -16.35 3.88 -11.21
C LEU A 14 -15.01 3.67 -10.50
N PRO A 15 -14.73 4.26 -9.31
CA PRO A 15 -13.49 4.00 -8.59
C PRO A 15 -13.30 2.53 -8.24
N PHE A 16 -14.37 1.81 -7.89
CA PHE A 16 -14.34 0.38 -7.59
C PHE A 16 -14.05 -0.45 -8.84
N PHE A 17 -14.79 -0.21 -9.93
CA PHE A 17 -14.54 -0.87 -11.21
C PHE A 17 -13.13 -0.63 -11.73
N PHE A 18 -12.61 0.59 -11.56
CA PHE A 18 -11.26 0.92 -11.99
C PHE A 18 -10.19 0.13 -11.22
N VAL A 19 -10.33 -0.03 -9.89
CA VAL A 19 -9.42 -0.87 -9.10
C VAL A 19 -9.53 -2.34 -9.52
N ILE A 20 -10.75 -2.88 -9.57
CA ILE A 20 -11.02 -4.28 -9.92
C ILE A 20 -10.36 -4.66 -11.26
N TRP A 21 -10.51 -3.80 -12.28
CA TRP A 21 -9.95 -4.06 -13.62
C TRP A 21 -8.46 -3.72 -13.76
N SER A 22 -7.89 -2.94 -12.84
CA SER A 22 -6.46 -2.61 -12.87
C SER A 22 -5.59 -3.67 -12.19
N ASP A 23 -6.15 -4.40 -11.21
CA ASP A 23 -5.42 -5.35 -10.36
C ASP A 23 -5.80 -6.83 -10.61
N ASP A 24 -6.58 -7.10 -11.68
CA ASP A 24 -7.09 -8.43 -12.05
C ASP A 24 -7.84 -9.17 -10.91
N LEU A 25 -8.45 -8.40 -10.00
CA LEU A 25 -9.18 -8.85 -8.80
C LEU A 25 -10.62 -9.30 -9.11
N LEU A 26 -10.83 -10.09 -10.18
CA LEU A 26 -12.15 -10.61 -10.56
C LEU A 26 -12.29 -12.10 -10.24
N SER A 27 -12.32 -12.45 -8.96
CA SER A 27 -12.80 -13.77 -8.52
C SER A 27 -14.33 -13.84 -8.54
N THR A 28 -14.87 -15.07 -8.56
CA THR A 28 -16.32 -15.31 -8.56
C THR A 28 -17.00 -14.76 -7.30
N SER A 29 -16.33 -14.84 -6.14
CA SER A 29 -16.81 -14.28 -4.87
C SER A 29 -16.89 -12.76 -4.90
N GLU A 30 -15.90 -12.09 -5.50
CA GLU A 30 -15.85 -10.64 -5.61
C GLU A 30 -16.96 -10.11 -6.53
N ILE A 31 -17.14 -10.76 -7.69
CA ILE A 31 -18.24 -10.46 -8.62
C ILE A 31 -19.60 -10.59 -7.91
N ALA A 32 -19.80 -11.63 -7.10
CA ALA A 32 -21.05 -11.85 -6.39
C ALA A 32 -21.36 -10.71 -5.40
N VAL A 33 -20.36 -10.19 -4.69
CA VAL A 33 -20.54 -9.07 -3.75
C VAL A 33 -20.89 -7.78 -4.48
N VAL A 34 -20.18 -7.45 -5.55
CA VAL A 34 -20.50 -6.25 -6.34
C VAL A 34 -21.88 -6.37 -6.97
N LYS A 35 -22.21 -7.55 -7.52
CA LYS A 35 -23.53 -7.81 -8.12
C LYS A 35 -24.65 -7.62 -7.11
N ARG A 36 -24.51 -8.18 -5.90
CA ARG A 36 -25.48 -8.01 -4.82
C ARG A 36 -25.67 -6.54 -4.45
N THR A 37 -24.57 -5.79 -4.33
CA THR A 37 -24.62 -4.36 -3.98
C THR A 37 -25.35 -3.53 -5.04
N ILE A 38 -25.13 -3.85 -6.33
CA ILE A 38 -25.86 -3.24 -7.45
C ILE A 38 -27.34 -3.64 -7.42
N GLU A 39 -27.64 -4.90 -7.10
CA GLU A 39 -29.02 -5.40 -7.07
C GLU A 39 -29.86 -4.75 -5.96
N GLU A 40 -29.25 -4.49 -4.81
CA GLU A 40 -29.86 -3.87 -3.63
C GLU A 40 -29.97 -2.32 -3.75
N ASP A 41 -29.31 -1.69 -4.73
CA ASP A 41 -29.36 -0.23 -4.93
C ASP A 41 -30.65 0.22 -5.64
N GLN A 42 -31.52 0.89 -4.89
CA GLN A 42 -32.80 1.42 -5.38
C GLN A 42 -32.65 2.71 -6.22
N ASN A 43 -31.48 3.35 -6.21
CA ASN A 43 -31.23 4.59 -6.94
C ASN A 43 -30.81 4.33 -8.41
N LEU A 44 -30.56 3.08 -8.77
CA LEU A 44 -30.21 2.69 -10.14
C LEU A 44 -31.46 2.41 -10.96
N THR A 45 -31.53 3.03 -12.14
CA THR A 45 -32.46 2.63 -13.20
C THR A 45 -32.06 1.27 -13.78
N GLU A 46 -33.00 0.58 -14.43
CA GLU A 46 -32.74 -0.73 -15.04
C GLU A 46 -31.60 -0.65 -16.08
N THR A 47 -31.55 0.41 -16.88
CA THR A 47 -30.50 0.63 -17.88
C THR A 47 -29.11 0.84 -17.27
N GLU A 48 -29.03 1.51 -16.11
CA GLU A 48 -27.76 1.72 -15.40
C GLU A 48 -27.29 0.42 -14.76
N ARG A 49 -28.22 -0.35 -14.20
CA ARG A 49 -27.98 -1.68 -13.62
C ARG A 49 -27.42 -2.64 -14.67
N GLU A 50 -28.04 -2.72 -15.84
CA GLU A 50 -27.55 -3.50 -16.98
C GLU A 50 -26.14 -3.08 -17.40
N THR A 51 -25.86 -1.77 -17.40
CA THR A 51 -24.54 -1.23 -17.75
C THR A 51 -23.48 -1.69 -16.74
N LEU A 52 -23.73 -1.55 -15.44
CA LEU A 52 -22.80 -1.99 -14.39
C LEU A 52 -22.57 -3.51 -14.40
N HIS A 53 -23.62 -4.29 -14.63
CA HIS A 53 -23.49 -5.75 -14.79
C HIS A 53 -22.66 -6.12 -16.02
N SER A 54 -22.77 -5.38 -17.12
CA SER A 54 -21.97 -5.63 -18.32
C SER A 54 -20.47 -5.48 -18.06
N TRP A 55 -20.09 -4.58 -17.14
CA TRP A 55 -18.70 -4.34 -16.75
C TRP A 55 -18.14 -5.35 -15.75
N LEU A 56 -18.97 -6.23 -15.16
CA LEU A 56 -18.55 -7.31 -14.28
C LEU A 56 -18.28 -8.64 -15.01
N ASN A 57 -18.36 -8.65 -16.34
CA ASN A 57 -18.16 -9.86 -17.13
C ASN A 57 -16.69 -10.06 -17.51
N ARG A 58 -16.04 -11.10 -16.96
CA ARG A 58 -14.65 -11.46 -17.28
C ARG A 58 -14.44 -11.87 -18.74
N GLU A 59 -15.43 -12.53 -19.36
CA GLU A 59 -15.33 -12.96 -20.75
C GLU A 59 -15.53 -11.80 -21.73
N LYS A 60 -16.15 -10.72 -21.26
CA LYS A 60 -16.42 -9.50 -22.04
C LYS A 60 -15.95 -8.28 -21.26
N PRO A 61 -14.62 -8.09 -21.12
CA PRO A 61 -14.08 -6.96 -20.38
C PRO A 61 -14.53 -5.63 -21.02
N PRO A 62 -14.66 -4.56 -20.22
CA PRO A 62 -14.86 -3.20 -20.72
C PRO A 62 -13.80 -2.84 -21.77
N LYS A 63 -14.21 -2.10 -22.80
CA LYS A 63 -13.28 -1.64 -23.83
C LYS A 63 -12.23 -0.73 -23.19
N ALA A 64 -11.00 -0.77 -23.70
CA ALA A 64 -9.92 0.10 -23.21
C ALA A 64 -10.26 1.60 -23.20
N ASN A 65 -11.15 2.05 -24.10
CA ASN A 65 -11.64 3.42 -24.12
C ASN A 65 -12.57 3.75 -22.93
N GLU A 66 -13.36 2.78 -22.44
CA GLU A 66 -14.18 2.93 -21.23
C GLU A 66 -13.30 3.00 -19.99
N ILE A 67 -12.31 2.10 -19.86
CA ILE A 67 -11.39 2.15 -18.72
C ILE A 67 -10.65 3.51 -18.69
N LYS A 68 -10.25 4.02 -19.86
CA LYS A 68 -9.66 5.36 -19.98
C LYS A 68 -10.63 6.50 -19.64
N SER A 69 -11.92 6.38 -19.96
CA SER A 69 -12.90 7.41 -19.60
C SER A 69 -13.13 7.43 -18.08
N TRP A 70 -13.12 6.27 -17.42
CA TRP A 70 -13.19 6.17 -15.97
C TRP A 70 -11.97 6.81 -15.31
N GLN A 71 -10.76 6.45 -15.76
CA GLN A 71 -9.52 7.04 -15.26
C GLN A 71 -9.52 8.56 -15.41
N ARG A 72 -9.98 9.09 -16.55
CA ARG A 72 -10.11 10.54 -16.77
C ARG A 72 -11.12 11.18 -15.83
N SER A 73 -12.27 10.55 -15.62
CA SER A 73 -13.32 11.05 -14.71
C SER A 73 -12.81 11.12 -13.26
N ILE A 74 -12.03 10.12 -12.84
CA ILE A 74 -11.39 10.06 -11.52
C ILE A 74 -10.28 11.12 -11.42
N SER A 75 -9.36 11.17 -12.39
CA SER A 75 -8.18 12.04 -12.34
C SER A 75 -8.52 13.52 -12.49
N ASN A 76 -9.50 13.84 -13.33
CA ASN A 76 -9.92 15.23 -13.56
C ASN A 76 -10.74 15.80 -12.40
N SER A 77 -11.20 14.97 -11.46
CA SER A 77 -11.95 15.42 -10.28
C SER A 77 -11.14 16.34 -9.37
N GLY A 78 -9.80 16.22 -9.39
CA GLY A 78 -8.92 16.94 -8.46
C GLY A 78 -9.01 16.45 -7.02
N ILE A 79 -9.79 15.39 -6.75
CA ILE A 79 -9.97 14.80 -5.43
C ILE A 79 -8.78 13.89 -5.15
N LYS A 80 -8.30 13.94 -3.91
CA LYS A 80 -7.29 13.01 -3.40
C LYS A 80 -7.94 11.94 -2.55
N LEU A 81 -7.43 10.73 -2.67
CA LEU A 81 -7.80 9.61 -1.80
C LEU A 81 -7.05 9.78 -0.48
N ILE A 82 -7.78 9.76 0.64
CA ILE A 82 -7.20 9.92 1.98
C ILE A 82 -7.03 8.53 2.59
N GLU A 83 -5.79 8.07 2.71
CA GLU A 83 -5.48 6.72 3.20
C GLU A 83 -5.89 6.49 4.66
N SER A 84 -5.92 7.56 5.46
CA SER A 84 -6.30 7.48 6.88
C SER A 84 -7.82 7.30 7.09
N ASP A 85 -8.64 7.38 6.04
CA ASP A 85 -10.08 7.11 6.15
C ASP A 85 -10.29 5.61 6.41
N ALA A 86 -11.33 5.23 7.18
CA ALA A 86 -11.60 3.82 7.47
C ALA A 86 -11.91 3.00 6.21
N HIS A 87 -12.51 3.66 5.21
CA HIS A 87 -12.83 3.13 3.89
C HIS A 87 -12.46 4.19 2.84
N PRO A 88 -11.17 4.26 2.45
CA PRO A 88 -10.65 5.31 1.57
C PRO A 88 -11.34 5.39 0.21
N LEU A 89 -11.66 4.25 -0.42
CA LEU A 89 -12.25 4.22 -1.75
C LEU A 89 -13.73 4.65 -1.72
N THR A 90 -14.48 4.18 -0.73
CA THR A 90 -15.84 4.63 -0.45
C THR A 90 -15.88 6.14 -0.20
N SER A 91 -14.98 6.62 0.65
CA SER A 91 -14.89 8.06 1.00
C SER A 91 -14.51 8.89 -0.22
N PHE A 92 -13.65 8.36 -1.09
CA PHE A 92 -13.32 8.96 -2.38
C PHE A 92 -14.56 9.02 -3.31
N SER A 93 -15.29 7.91 -3.49
CA SER A 93 -16.51 7.89 -4.31
C SER A 93 -17.58 8.87 -3.83
N ARG A 94 -17.77 8.99 -2.51
CA ARG A 94 -18.70 9.96 -1.92
C ARG A 94 -18.29 11.40 -2.25
N LYS A 95 -17.00 11.73 -2.07
CA LYS A 95 -16.47 13.05 -2.45
C LYS A 95 -16.62 13.30 -3.95
N LEU A 96 -16.38 12.27 -4.77
CA LEU A 96 -16.51 12.32 -6.22
C LEU A 96 -17.91 12.75 -6.62
N ILE A 97 -18.96 12.05 -6.18
CA ILE A 97 -20.32 12.44 -6.56
C ILE A 97 -20.73 13.81 -6.03
N SER A 98 -20.33 14.15 -4.79
CA SER A 98 -20.68 15.44 -4.17
C SER A 98 -20.11 16.66 -4.92
N THR A 99 -19.05 16.44 -5.71
CA THR A 99 -18.43 17.48 -6.54
C THR A 99 -19.26 17.79 -7.80
N TYR A 100 -20.06 16.82 -8.27
CA TYR A 100 -20.94 16.99 -9.43
C TYR A 100 -22.36 17.34 -9.02
N ASP A 101 -22.86 16.72 -7.95
CA ASP A 101 -24.20 16.93 -7.42
C ASP A 101 -24.15 16.74 -5.89
N ALA A 102 -24.33 17.86 -5.17
CA ALA A 102 -24.25 17.88 -3.72
C ALA A 102 -25.39 17.12 -3.04
N ASP A 103 -26.53 16.96 -3.72
CA ASP A 103 -27.72 16.28 -3.22
C ASP A 103 -27.86 14.85 -3.78
N ALA A 104 -26.83 14.35 -4.48
CA ALA A 104 -26.85 13.00 -5.04
C ALA A 104 -26.90 11.93 -3.93
N ASN A 105 -27.80 10.97 -4.10
CA ASN A 105 -27.89 9.80 -3.23
C ASN A 105 -26.64 8.93 -3.37
N PHE A 106 -25.97 8.66 -2.24
CA PHE A 106 -24.84 7.75 -2.16
C PHE A 106 -25.31 6.35 -1.72
N ASN A 107 -24.83 5.31 -2.39
CA ASN A 107 -25.05 3.93 -1.97
C ASN A 107 -24.03 3.53 -0.88
N GLU A 108 -24.48 3.50 0.38
CA GLU A 108 -23.66 3.04 1.51
C GLU A 108 -23.20 1.57 1.39
N GLY A 109 -23.88 0.76 0.56
CA GLY A 109 -23.47 -0.61 0.24
C GLY A 109 -22.09 -0.71 -0.42
N LEU A 110 -21.58 0.37 -1.03
CA LEU A 110 -20.24 0.43 -1.62
C LEU A 110 -19.13 0.13 -0.60
N THR A 111 -19.34 0.43 0.68
CA THR A 111 -18.39 0.05 1.74
C THR A 111 -18.23 -1.46 1.87
N SER A 112 -19.30 -2.21 1.65
CA SER A 112 -19.23 -3.68 1.69
C SER A 112 -18.39 -4.23 0.54
N ILE A 113 -18.40 -3.57 -0.62
CA ILE A 113 -17.50 -3.93 -1.72
C ILE A 113 -16.05 -3.74 -1.28
N GLU A 114 -15.69 -2.58 -0.74
CA GLU A 114 -14.30 -2.30 -0.30
C GLU A 114 -13.77 -3.32 0.71
N ILE A 115 -14.60 -3.69 1.69
CA ILE A 115 -14.27 -4.66 2.73
C ILE A 115 -14.08 -6.06 2.14
N ASN A 116 -15.02 -6.52 1.31
CA ASN A 116 -14.99 -7.89 0.80
C ASN A 116 -13.94 -8.10 -0.30
N LEU A 117 -13.65 -7.06 -1.09
CA LEU A 117 -12.55 -7.08 -2.05
C LEU A 117 -11.17 -7.02 -1.35
N GLY A 118 -11.13 -6.69 -0.05
CA GLY A 118 -9.89 -6.58 0.71
C GLY A 118 -8.94 -5.55 0.12
N ILE A 119 -9.46 -4.42 -0.39
CA ILE A 119 -8.64 -3.41 -1.07
C ILE A 119 -7.65 -2.79 -0.06
N GLN A 120 -6.36 -2.99 -0.33
CA GLN A 120 -5.25 -2.49 0.48
C GLN A 120 -4.64 -1.21 -0.12
N PRO A 121 -3.90 -0.42 0.68
CA PRO A 121 -3.26 0.81 0.21
C PRO A 121 -2.43 0.71 -1.07
N ASN A 122 -1.64 -0.36 -1.19
CA ASN A 122 -0.86 -0.68 -2.38
C ASN A 122 -1.72 -0.86 -3.65
N HIS A 123 -2.98 -1.29 -3.54
CA HIS A 123 -3.87 -1.49 -4.70
C HIS A 123 -4.29 -0.15 -5.34
N TYR A 124 -4.38 0.94 -4.57
CA TYR A 124 -4.79 2.25 -5.11
C TYR A 124 -3.68 3.30 -5.20
N HIS A 125 -2.53 3.11 -4.54
CA HIS A 125 -1.40 4.07 -4.58
C HIS A 125 -0.90 4.41 -6.00
N HIS A 126 -0.96 3.45 -6.92
CA HIS A 126 -0.55 3.64 -8.32
C HIS A 126 -1.70 4.10 -9.24
N LEU A 127 -2.94 4.07 -8.74
CA LEU A 127 -4.16 4.35 -9.50
C LEU A 127 -4.75 5.73 -9.18
N PHE A 128 -4.54 6.23 -7.96
CA PHE A 128 -5.10 7.48 -7.46
C PHE A 128 -4.01 8.40 -6.91
N GLN A 129 -4.29 9.70 -6.89
CA GLN A 129 -3.49 10.64 -6.11
C GLN A 129 -3.84 10.48 -4.63
N VAL A 130 -2.88 9.99 -3.84
CA VAL A 130 -3.09 9.69 -2.42
C VAL A 130 -2.54 10.81 -1.55
N GLU A 131 -3.35 11.22 -0.58
CA GLU A 131 -2.95 12.12 0.50
C GLU A 131 -2.75 11.29 1.78
N VAL A 132 -1.50 11.17 2.19
CA VAL A 132 -1.14 10.57 3.48
C VAL A 132 -1.24 11.66 4.54
N VAL A 133 -2.40 11.74 5.18
CA VAL A 133 -2.57 12.61 6.35
C VAL A 133 -1.85 11.95 7.53
N SER A 134 -0.56 12.25 7.65
CA SER A 134 0.27 11.87 8.81
C SER A 134 -0.19 12.63 10.05
N LYS A 135 -1.30 12.19 10.65
CA LYS A 135 -1.68 12.58 12.00
C LYS A 135 -0.92 11.69 12.98
N ARG A 136 0.27 12.15 13.43
CA ARG A 136 0.94 11.58 14.61
C ARG A 136 0.04 11.82 15.82
N THR A 137 -0.85 10.87 16.09
CA THR A 137 -1.94 11.01 17.08
C THR A 137 -1.70 10.21 18.34
N SER A 138 -0.57 9.53 18.45
CA SER A 138 -0.30 8.64 19.57
C SER A 138 0.97 9.04 20.30
N ASP A 139 0.79 9.71 21.44
CA ASP A 139 1.84 9.87 22.47
C ASP A 139 2.10 8.56 23.24
N TYR A 140 1.31 7.50 22.97
CA TYR A 140 1.51 6.17 23.54
C TYR A 140 2.70 5.43 22.92
N TYR A 141 3.13 5.83 21.72
CA TYR A 141 4.25 5.19 21.04
C TYR A 141 5.57 5.85 21.44
N GLN A 142 6.39 5.14 22.22
CA GLN A 142 7.73 5.59 22.60
C GLN A 142 8.77 4.67 21.95
N PRO A 143 9.42 5.11 20.84
CA PRO A 143 10.33 4.27 20.06
C PRO A 143 11.45 3.66 20.92
N GLN A 144 12.05 4.45 21.82
CA GLN A 144 13.13 3.96 22.68
C GLN A 144 12.67 2.83 23.61
N LYS A 145 11.42 2.85 24.08
CA LYS A 145 10.90 1.80 24.96
C LYS A 145 10.78 0.46 24.22
N ILE A 146 10.26 0.48 23.00
CA ILE A 146 10.13 -0.74 22.18
C ILE A 146 11.51 -1.25 21.77
N ASP A 147 12.41 -0.35 21.36
CA ASP A 147 13.76 -0.71 20.99
C ASP A 147 14.51 -1.39 22.14
N ASN A 148 14.37 -0.88 23.37
CA ASN A 148 14.94 -1.52 24.55
C ASN A 148 14.32 -2.90 24.85
N ILE A 149 13.00 -3.06 24.67
CA ILE A 149 12.34 -4.36 24.84
C ILE A 149 12.87 -5.37 23.82
N LEU A 150 13.03 -4.97 22.56
CA LEU A 150 13.46 -5.85 21.47
C LEU A 150 14.94 -6.24 21.57
N LYS A 151 15.80 -5.35 22.08
CA LYS A 151 17.22 -5.67 22.33
C LYS A 151 17.41 -6.66 23.49
N GLY A 152 16.47 -6.70 24.43
CA GLY A 152 16.54 -7.58 25.59
C GLY A 152 17.82 -7.38 26.39
N GLY A 153 18.49 -8.49 26.74
CA GLY A 153 19.73 -8.48 27.51
C GLY A 153 20.99 -8.06 26.74
N TYR A 154 20.91 -7.90 25.42
CA TYR A 154 22.07 -7.59 24.55
C TYR A 154 22.07 -6.12 24.10
N SER A 155 21.47 -5.23 24.88
CA SER A 155 21.26 -3.84 24.46
C SER A 155 22.56 -3.10 24.18
N GLU A 156 23.59 -3.33 25.01
CA GLU A 156 24.88 -2.64 24.86
C GLU A 156 25.61 -3.11 23.59
N GLU A 157 25.62 -4.41 23.33
CA GLU A 157 26.28 -5.00 22.17
C GLU A 157 25.57 -4.64 20.87
N ILE A 158 24.23 -4.67 20.85
CA ILE A 158 23.44 -4.25 19.69
C ILE A 158 23.65 -2.76 19.42
N ASP A 159 23.69 -1.90 20.45
CA ASP A 159 23.95 -0.47 20.25
C ASP A 159 25.38 -0.20 19.79
N SER A 160 26.35 -0.94 20.30
CA SER A 160 27.73 -0.89 19.80
C SER A 160 27.79 -1.28 18.32
N PHE A 161 27.12 -2.37 17.93
CA PHE A 161 27.08 -2.83 16.54
C PHE A 161 26.35 -1.85 15.62
N ARG A 162 25.21 -1.31 16.02
CA ARG A 162 24.49 -0.26 15.25
C ARG A 162 25.32 1.00 15.09
N ASN A 163 26.01 1.44 16.16
CA ASN A 163 26.92 2.57 16.09
C ASN A 163 28.10 2.31 15.17
N PHE A 164 28.62 1.09 15.15
CA PHE A 164 29.66 0.68 14.21
C PHE A 164 29.16 0.71 12.75
N LEU A 165 27.93 0.24 12.48
CA LEU A 165 27.33 0.29 11.15
C LEU A 165 26.96 1.72 10.69
N ASN A 166 26.95 2.70 11.58
CA ASN A 166 26.79 4.11 11.21
C ASN A 166 28.04 4.71 10.53
N ASP A 167 29.14 3.95 10.42
CA ASP A 167 30.32 4.38 9.67
C ASP A 167 29.96 4.70 8.20
N PRO A 168 30.46 5.82 7.63
CA PRO A 168 30.20 6.22 6.24
C PRO A 168 30.49 5.14 5.19
N ILE A 169 31.37 4.17 5.46
CA ILE A 169 31.65 3.06 4.55
C ILE A 169 30.42 2.21 4.25
N TYR A 170 29.44 2.14 5.17
CA TYR A 170 28.19 1.38 5.04
C TYR A 170 27.04 2.21 4.45
N LYS A 171 27.25 3.50 4.18
CA LYS A 171 26.21 4.37 3.62
C LYS A 171 25.78 3.86 2.25
N TRP A 172 24.49 3.56 2.12
CA TRP A 172 23.93 3.10 0.86
C TRP A 172 24.11 4.16 -0.24
N SER A 173 24.56 3.70 -1.41
CA SER A 173 24.76 4.55 -2.59
C SER A 173 24.55 3.74 -3.88
N ILE A 174 24.13 4.42 -4.94
CA ILE A 174 23.93 3.81 -6.26
C ILE A 174 25.27 3.84 -7.02
N ILE A 175 25.88 2.68 -7.24
CA ILE A 175 27.14 2.53 -7.99
C ILE A 175 26.84 1.76 -9.29
N ASN A 176 26.72 2.49 -10.40
CA ASN A 176 26.39 1.92 -11.72
C ASN A 176 27.56 1.22 -12.44
N ASN A 177 28.57 0.76 -11.69
CA ASN A 177 29.70 0.00 -12.19
C ASN A 177 29.94 -1.23 -11.32
N LYS A 178 29.88 -2.41 -11.93
CA LYS A 178 29.99 -3.71 -11.24
C LYS A 178 31.30 -3.88 -10.47
N GLU A 179 32.44 -3.53 -11.05
CA GLU A 179 33.73 -3.74 -10.39
C GLU A 179 33.95 -2.76 -9.25
N ALA A 180 33.53 -1.50 -9.42
CA ALA A 180 33.55 -0.51 -8.34
C ALA A 180 32.64 -0.94 -7.17
N PHE A 181 31.46 -1.49 -7.46
CA PHE A 181 30.55 -2.00 -6.43
C PHE A 181 31.15 -3.19 -5.68
N ARG A 182 31.78 -4.15 -6.38
CA ARG A 182 32.49 -5.28 -5.76
C ARG A 182 33.60 -4.84 -4.81
N GLN A 183 34.38 -3.85 -5.21
CA GLN A 183 35.46 -3.31 -4.36
C GLN A 183 34.90 -2.60 -3.11
N ASN A 184 33.77 -1.89 -3.25
CA ASN A 184 33.08 -1.26 -2.12
C ASN A 184 32.60 -2.31 -1.10
N VAL A 185 31.92 -3.36 -1.56
CA VAL A 185 31.47 -4.47 -0.71
C VAL A 185 32.65 -5.19 -0.05
N LEU A 186 33.74 -5.45 -0.80
CA LEU A 186 34.95 -6.06 -0.23
C LEU A 186 35.54 -5.21 0.90
N SER A 187 35.58 -3.88 0.73
CA SER A 187 36.07 -2.96 1.76
C SER A 187 35.19 -2.98 3.01
N GLN A 188 33.87 -3.00 2.84
CA GLN A 188 32.91 -3.14 3.94
C GLN A 188 33.09 -4.45 4.71
N LEU A 189 33.28 -5.57 3.99
CA LEU A 189 33.52 -6.89 4.59
C LEU A 189 34.85 -6.94 5.34
N GLN A 190 35.92 -6.38 4.78
CA GLN A 190 37.22 -6.28 5.47
C GLN A 190 37.16 -5.39 6.71
N HIS A 191 36.34 -4.34 6.68
CA HIS A 191 36.13 -3.48 7.84
C HIS A 191 35.37 -4.22 8.95
N LEU A 192 34.32 -4.96 8.59
CA LEU A 192 33.51 -5.74 9.51
C LEU A 192 34.30 -6.92 10.12
N SER A 193 35.11 -7.61 9.31
CA SER A 193 35.91 -8.75 9.78
C SER A 193 36.98 -8.36 10.79
N LYS A 194 37.60 -7.18 10.64
CA LYS A 194 38.57 -6.64 11.62
C LYS A 194 37.96 -6.44 13.02
N HIS A 195 36.66 -6.17 13.10
CA HIS A 195 35.96 -5.97 14.37
C HIS A 195 35.46 -7.27 15.00
N GLY A 196 35.59 -8.41 14.31
CA GLY A 196 35.38 -9.73 14.90
C GLY A 196 33.93 -10.12 15.17
N TYR A 197 32.93 -9.37 14.67
CA TYR A 197 31.51 -9.70 14.87
C TYR A 197 31.15 -11.11 14.38
N GLY A 198 31.72 -11.53 13.24
CA GLY A 198 31.54 -12.88 12.71
C GLY A 198 32.20 -13.98 13.54
N ALA A 199 33.15 -13.65 14.42
CA ALA A 199 33.85 -14.61 15.27
C ALA A 199 33.09 -14.90 16.58
N ILE A 200 32.09 -14.08 16.94
CA ILE A 200 31.41 -14.14 18.24
C ILE A 200 30.83 -15.54 18.54
N ALA A 201 30.21 -16.17 17.55
CA ALA A 201 29.63 -17.51 17.70
C ALA A 201 30.66 -18.64 17.85
N TYR A 202 31.92 -18.43 17.45
CA TYR A 202 32.92 -19.50 17.41
C TYR A 202 33.58 -19.72 18.78
N PRO A 203 34.07 -20.93 19.06
CA PRO A 203 34.83 -21.21 20.27
C PRO A 203 36.10 -20.34 20.42
N GLU A 204 36.49 -20.08 21.66
CA GLU A 204 37.70 -19.29 21.99
C GLU A 204 38.99 -19.92 21.41
N VAL A 205 39.04 -21.25 21.29
CA VAL A 205 40.19 -21.97 20.68
C VAL A 205 40.42 -21.60 19.21
N TYR A 206 39.43 -21.00 18.54
CA TYR A 206 39.50 -20.48 17.18
C TYR A 206 39.48 -18.95 17.11
N GLY A 207 39.64 -18.28 18.26
CA GLY A 207 39.62 -16.81 18.37
C GLY A 207 38.23 -16.18 18.45
N GLY A 208 37.19 -16.97 18.74
CA GLY A 208 35.83 -16.48 18.96
C GLY A 208 35.49 -16.21 20.42
N LYS A 209 34.21 -15.97 20.72
CA LYS A 209 33.70 -15.70 22.09
C LYS A 209 32.78 -16.77 22.65
N ASN A 210 32.52 -17.83 21.88
CA ASN A 210 31.60 -18.92 22.20
C ASN A 210 30.19 -18.43 22.59
N ASP A 211 29.73 -17.33 21.97
CA ASP A 211 28.46 -16.67 22.29
C ASP A 211 27.53 -16.66 21.07
N MET A 212 26.98 -17.84 20.77
CA MET A 212 25.99 -18.00 19.70
C MET A 212 24.72 -17.15 19.94
N PRO A 213 24.19 -17.04 21.19
CA PRO A 213 23.06 -16.16 21.45
C PRO A 213 23.31 -14.71 21.05
N LEU A 214 24.43 -14.11 21.46
CA LEU A 214 24.76 -12.73 21.07
C LEU A 214 24.92 -12.61 19.55
N TYR A 215 25.62 -13.54 18.91
CA TYR A 215 25.77 -13.54 17.45
C TYR A 215 24.43 -13.57 16.71
N ALA A 216 23.43 -14.29 17.23
CA ALA A 216 22.10 -14.34 16.62
C ALA A 216 21.27 -13.06 16.80
N HIS A 217 21.67 -12.17 17.72
CA HIS A 217 20.99 -10.89 17.97
C HIS A 217 21.54 -9.72 17.14
N ILE A 218 22.74 -9.87 16.54
CA ILE A 218 23.41 -8.84 15.72
C ILE A 218 23.34 -9.17 14.23
#